data_AF-A0A261BMY4-F1
#
_entry.id   AF-A0A261BMY4-F1
#
_cell.length_a   1.000
_cell.length_b   1.000
_cell.length_c   1.000
_cell.angle_alpha   90.00
_cell.angle_beta   90.00
_cell.angle_gamma   90.00
#
_symmetry.space_group_name_H-M   'P 1'
#
loop_
_entity.id
_entity.type
_entity.pdbx_description
1 polymer ?
#
loop_
_entity_poly.entity_id
_entity_poly.type
_entity_poly.pdbx_seq_one_letter_code
_entity_poly.pdbx_strand_id
1 'polypeptide(L)'
;MNSQLLLLLLLAVTVVSAYYGGGGYSSEYGGRGRGRGPRRPPRPQPPRPRPPPRSRCPSDWITFNRPQGSWCVKVFSGAGTNYNAQSMCQAQGACPNKPSCAAINTFEWTDGHTTGTAGFFWPGAEPNAFVYGSWGVQSCIVMHISVAEGQAASWGYPHGSMDDEYCQQTWRMYACGKRPS
;
A
#
# COMPACT_ATOMS: atom_id res chain seq x y z
N MET A 1 -36.93 19.50 -32.65
CA MET A 1 -37.39 18.93 -31.36
C MET A 1 -36.38 19.33 -30.30
N ASN A 2 -36.78 20.16 -29.34
CA ASN A 2 -35.88 20.90 -28.47
C ASN A 2 -35.27 19.98 -27.40
N SER A 3 -33.93 19.94 -27.32
CA SER A 3 -33.14 19.08 -26.41
C SER A 3 -33.49 19.27 -24.92
N GLN A 4 -34.02 20.44 -24.54
CA GLN A 4 -34.46 20.70 -23.16
C GLN A 4 -35.70 19.90 -22.74
N LEU A 5 -36.60 19.52 -23.66
CA LEU A 5 -37.75 18.67 -23.31
C LEU A 5 -37.33 17.23 -22.96
N LEU A 6 -36.25 16.73 -23.57
CA LEU A 6 -35.77 15.37 -23.33
C LEU A 6 -35.15 15.21 -21.93
N LEU A 7 -34.42 16.23 -21.47
CA LEU A 7 -33.82 16.25 -20.14
C LEU A 7 -34.86 16.33 -19.01
N LEU A 8 -35.93 17.10 -19.21
CA LEU A 8 -37.03 17.19 -18.24
C LEU A 8 -37.83 15.88 -18.13
N LEU A 9 -38.04 15.17 -19.23
CA LEU A 9 -38.68 13.85 -19.23
C LEU A 9 -37.86 12.79 -18.48
N LEU A 10 -36.54 12.76 -18.66
CA LEU A 10 -35.67 11.80 -17.98
C LEU A 10 -35.61 12.03 -16.46
N LEU A 11 -35.54 13.29 -16.03
CA LEU A 11 -35.57 13.62 -14.60
C LEU A 11 -36.91 13.24 -13.97
N ALA A 12 -38.04 13.51 -14.64
CA ALA A 12 -39.37 13.15 -14.15
C ALA A 12 -39.53 11.63 -13.95
N VAL A 13 -39.02 10.80 -14.87
CA VAL A 13 -39.09 9.33 -14.73
C VAL A 13 -38.29 8.85 -13.52
N THR A 14 -37.07 9.35 -13.31
CA THR A 14 -36.23 8.94 -12.17
C THR A 14 -36.83 9.30 -10.81
N VAL A 15 -37.48 10.47 -10.70
CA VAL A 15 -38.14 10.90 -9.46
C VAL A 15 -39.37 10.06 -9.15
N VAL A 16 -40.16 9.69 -10.17
CA VAL A 16 -41.34 8.83 -10.00
C VAL A 16 -40.94 7.42 -9.57
N SER A 17 -39.86 6.84 -10.10
CA SER A 17 -39.41 5.50 -9.72
C SER A 17 -38.96 5.39 -8.25
N ALA A 18 -38.44 6.46 -7.68
CA ALA A 18 -38.01 6.49 -6.27
C ALA A 18 -39.18 6.53 -5.27
N TYR A 19 -40.35 7.05 -5.67
CA TYR A 19 -41.48 7.28 -4.76
C TYR A 19 -42.40 6.07 -4.57
N TYR A 20 -42.42 5.11 -5.50
CA TYR A 20 -43.36 3.96 -5.46
C TYR A 20 -42.75 2.64 -4.95
N GLY A 21 -41.50 2.65 -4.46
CA GLY A 21 -40.77 1.45 -4.02
C GLY A 21 -40.87 1.17 -2.52
N GLY A 22 -42.06 1.19 -1.92
CA GLY A 22 -42.22 0.86 -0.50
C GLY A 22 -43.64 0.43 -0.15
N GLY A 23 -43.84 -0.84 0.18
CA GLY A 23 -45.11 -1.36 0.68
C GLY A 23 -45.26 -2.86 0.40
N GLY A 24 -45.29 -3.67 1.46
CA GLY A 24 -45.26 -5.13 1.39
C GLY A 24 -46.61 -5.79 1.12
N TYR A 25 -46.59 -7.13 1.00
CA TYR A 25 -47.71 -7.97 1.41
C TYR A 25 -47.20 -9.34 1.85
N SER A 26 -47.67 -9.74 3.04
CA SER A 26 -47.54 -11.07 3.62
C SER A 26 -48.49 -12.02 2.88
N SER A 27 -48.08 -13.26 2.61
CA SER A 27 -49.03 -14.35 2.37
C SER A 27 -48.75 -15.51 3.34
N GLU A 28 -49.63 -15.64 4.33
CA GLU A 28 -49.79 -16.87 5.09
C GLU A 28 -50.65 -17.83 4.27
N TYR A 29 -50.09 -18.98 3.90
CA TYR A 29 -50.86 -20.16 3.56
C TYR A 29 -50.50 -21.29 4.53
N GLY A 30 -51.46 -21.66 5.37
CA GLY A 30 -51.35 -22.73 6.34
C GLY A 30 -51.36 -24.12 5.72
N GLY A 31 -50.44 -24.98 6.18
CA GLY A 31 -50.46 -26.42 5.93
C GLY A 31 -50.46 -27.18 7.26
N ARG A 32 -51.47 -28.04 7.46
CA ARG A 32 -51.65 -28.87 8.66
C ARG A 32 -50.72 -30.09 8.67
N GLY A 33 -49.94 -30.22 9.74
CA GLY A 33 -49.76 -31.47 10.51
C GLY A 33 -48.68 -32.47 10.08
N ARG A 34 -47.71 -32.72 10.99
CA ARG A 34 -47.30 -34.05 11.52
C ARG A 34 -46.11 -33.93 12.50
N GLY A 35 -46.25 -34.52 13.70
CA GLY A 35 -45.16 -35.00 14.57
C GLY A 35 -44.23 -33.99 15.27
N ARG A 36 -44.51 -33.63 16.53
CA ARG A 36 -43.52 -33.02 17.43
C ARG A 36 -42.68 -34.12 18.11
N GLY A 37 -41.51 -34.40 17.55
CA GLY A 37 -40.42 -35.04 18.32
C GLY A 37 -39.74 -34.03 19.26
N PRO A 38 -39.08 -34.45 20.35
CA PRO A 38 -38.36 -33.54 21.23
C PRO A 38 -37.27 -32.78 20.46
N ARG A 39 -37.33 -31.44 20.49
CA ARG A 39 -36.27 -30.60 19.90
C ARG A 39 -35.01 -30.75 20.75
N ARG A 40 -33.97 -31.34 20.15
CA ARG A 40 -32.61 -31.36 20.71
C ARG A 40 -32.18 -29.91 20.97
N PRO A 41 -31.60 -29.57 22.14
CA PRO A 41 -31.11 -28.22 22.39
C PRO A 41 -30.12 -27.80 21.30
N PRO A 42 -30.09 -26.51 20.89
CA PRO A 42 -29.05 -26.00 20.03
C PRO A 42 -27.69 -26.33 20.64
N ARG A 43 -26.83 -27.00 19.88
CA ARG A 43 -25.44 -27.20 20.27
C ARG A 43 -24.82 -25.81 20.48
N PRO A 44 -24.14 -25.53 21.60
CA PRO A 44 -23.43 -24.28 21.80
C PRO A 44 -22.51 -24.04 20.59
N GLN A 45 -22.64 -22.88 19.94
CA GLN A 45 -21.70 -22.49 18.91
C GLN A 45 -20.31 -22.38 19.55
N PRO A 46 -19.26 -22.99 18.96
CA PRO A 46 -17.91 -22.73 19.40
C PRO A 46 -17.64 -21.23 19.37
N PRO A 47 -16.86 -20.68 20.30
CA PRO A 47 -16.47 -19.29 20.27
C PRO A 47 -15.90 -18.96 18.90
N ARG A 48 -16.39 -17.90 18.26
CA ARG A 48 -15.75 -17.36 17.06
C ARG A 48 -14.28 -17.09 17.41
N PRO A 49 -13.30 -17.58 16.62
CA PRO A 49 -11.91 -17.23 16.81
C PRO A 49 -11.81 -15.71 16.90
N ARG A 50 -11.13 -15.21 17.94
CA ARG A 50 -10.85 -13.77 18.04
C ARG A 50 -10.14 -13.35 16.74
N PRO A 51 -10.53 -12.22 16.13
CA PRO A 51 -9.77 -11.68 15.02
C PRO A 51 -8.29 -11.62 15.43
N PRO A 52 -7.35 -11.99 14.54
CA PRO A 52 -5.94 -11.84 14.84
C PRO A 52 -5.69 -10.38 15.28
N PRO A 53 -4.81 -10.16 16.27
CA PRO A 53 -4.47 -8.81 16.72
C PRO A 53 -4.16 -7.94 15.52
N ARG A 54 -4.67 -6.69 15.50
CA ARG A 54 -4.35 -5.74 14.44
C ARG A 54 -2.83 -5.56 14.42
N SER A 55 -2.18 -5.98 13.34
CA SER A 55 -0.75 -5.80 13.13
C SER A 55 -0.45 -4.30 13.09
N ARG A 56 0.11 -3.78 14.20
CA ARG A 56 0.50 -2.37 14.34
C ARG A 56 2.01 -2.27 14.22
N CYS A 57 2.48 -1.21 13.57
CA CYS A 57 3.90 -0.93 13.53
C CYS A 57 4.43 -0.64 14.94
N PRO A 58 5.72 -0.90 15.19
CA PRO A 58 6.36 -0.40 16.41
C PRO A 58 6.15 1.12 16.52
N SER A 59 6.10 1.64 17.74
CA SER A 59 5.69 3.02 18.03
C SER A 59 6.55 4.09 17.33
N ASP A 60 7.80 3.77 17.01
CA ASP A 60 8.77 4.63 16.36
C ASP A 60 8.85 4.43 14.83
N TRP A 61 7.88 3.71 14.24
CA TRP A 61 7.75 3.50 12.81
C TRP A 61 6.47 4.12 12.28
N ILE A 62 6.57 4.77 11.13
CA ILE A 62 5.42 5.34 10.44
C ILE A 62 4.61 4.20 9.81
N THR A 63 3.30 4.20 10.05
CA THR A 63 2.38 3.20 9.49
C THR A 63 1.74 3.73 8.20
N PHE A 64 1.91 2.97 7.12
CA PHE A 64 1.23 3.16 5.84
C PHE A 64 0.18 2.08 5.67
N ASN A 65 -1.09 2.47 5.53
CA ASN A 65 -2.17 1.53 5.22
C ASN A 65 -2.25 1.37 3.70
N ARG A 66 -2.00 0.16 3.20
CA ARG A 66 -2.04 -0.14 1.76
C ARG A 66 -3.09 -1.23 1.48
N PRO A 67 -3.66 -1.34 0.27
CA PRO A 67 -4.60 -2.42 -0.08
C PRO A 67 -4.08 -3.83 0.23
N GLN A 68 -2.77 -4.04 0.09
CA GLN A 68 -2.04 -5.29 0.37
C GLN A 68 -1.71 -5.50 1.87
N GLY A 69 -2.09 -4.57 2.74
CA GLY A 69 -1.84 -4.61 4.18
C GLY A 69 -0.98 -3.45 4.68
N SER A 70 -1.02 -3.25 6.00
CA SER A 70 -0.23 -2.24 6.69
C SER A 70 1.27 -2.43 6.48
N TRP A 71 2.00 -1.33 6.43
CA TRP A 71 3.44 -1.29 6.20
C TRP A 71 4.11 -0.28 7.11
N CYS A 72 5.28 -0.64 7.64
CA CYS A 72 6.03 0.16 8.60
C CYS A 72 7.27 0.71 7.90
N VAL A 73 7.48 2.02 7.97
CA VAL A 73 8.70 2.65 7.45
C VAL A 73 9.37 3.47 8.54
N LYS A 74 10.70 3.40 8.60
CA LYS A 74 11.52 4.26 9.45
C LYS A 74 12.78 4.68 8.72
N VAL A 75 13.15 5.94 8.91
CA VAL A 75 14.40 6.50 8.42
C VAL A 75 15.44 6.47 9.54
N PHE A 76 16.64 6.05 9.18
CA PHE A 76 17.79 5.96 10.07
C PHE A 76 18.87 6.92 9.59
N SER A 77 19.52 7.59 10.53
CA SER A 77 20.74 8.35 10.27
C SER A 77 21.96 7.43 10.39
N GLY A 78 22.89 7.53 9.45
CA GLY A 78 24.13 6.78 9.44
C GLY A 78 24.80 6.85 8.08
N ALA A 79 26.11 7.11 8.06
CA ALA A 79 26.89 7.10 6.83
C ALA A 79 27.04 5.67 6.32
N GLY A 80 26.58 5.38 5.10
CA GLY A 80 26.69 4.05 4.51
C GLY A 80 26.38 4.02 3.03
N THR A 81 26.86 2.97 2.37
CA THR A 81 26.49 2.66 0.99
C THR A 81 25.10 2.03 0.92
N ASN A 82 24.55 1.88 -0.28
CA ASN A 82 23.31 1.12 -0.48
C ASN A 82 23.42 -0.32 0.06
N TYR A 83 24.59 -0.95 -0.07
CA TYR A 83 24.86 -2.27 0.47
C TYR A 83 24.82 -2.30 2.02
N ASN A 84 25.38 -1.27 2.65
CA ASN A 84 25.34 -1.15 4.11
C ASN A 84 23.91 -0.90 4.59
N ALA A 85 23.18 0.00 3.92
CA ALA A 85 21.77 0.28 4.21
C ALA A 85 20.91 -0.98 4.15
N GLN A 86 21.09 -1.80 3.11
CA GLN A 86 20.41 -3.10 2.99
C GLN A 86 20.71 -3.98 4.21
N SER A 87 21.98 -4.20 4.54
CA SER A 87 22.37 -5.01 5.70
C SER A 87 21.80 -4.46 7.03
N MET A 88 21.80 -3.15 7.22
CA MET A 88 21.24 -2.51 8.41
C MET A 88 19.72 -2.66 8.49
N CYS A 89 19.01 -2.59 7.36
CA CYS A 89 17.58 -2.87 7.33
C CYS A 89 17.27 -4.33 7.65
N GLN A 90 18.11 -5.28 7.24
CA GLN A 90 17.95 -6.69 7.59
C GLN A 90 17.97 -6.92 9.10
N ALA A 91 18.84 -6.20 9.82
CA ALA A 91 18.86 -6.22 11.28
C ALA A 91 17.56 -5.69 11.93
N GLN A 92 16.76 -4.90 11.20
CA GLN A 92 15.45 -4.39 11.66
C GLN A 92 14.28 -5.35 11.36
N GLY A 93 14.57 -6.52 10.79
CA GLY A 93 13.58 -7.48 10.29
C GLY A 93 13.14 -7.24 8.84
N ALA A 94 13.95 -6.52 8.03
CA ALA A 94 13.78 -6.48 6.57
C ALA A 94 14.35 -7.76 5.92
N CYS A 95 13.92 -8.11 4.69
CA CYS A 95 14.27 -9.41 4.10
C CYS A 95 15.80 -9.54 3.87
N PRO A 96 16.43 -10.65 4.31
CA PRO A 96 17.88 -10.85 4.22
C PRO A 96 18.43 -11.19 2.84
N ASN A 97 17.61 -11.69 1.90
CA ASN A 97 18.06 -12.14 0.57
C ASN A 97 16.88 -12.49 -0.37
N LYS A 98 17.20 -12.60 -1.68
CA LYS A 98 16.29 -12.89 -2.80
C LYS A 98 15.29 -14.07 -2.62
N PRO A 99 15.59 -15.17 -1.92
CA PRO A 99 14.59 -16.24 -1.72
C PRO A 99 13.60 -15.98 -0.57
N SER A 100 13.82 -14.94 0.25
CA SER A 100 12.90 -14.59 1.33
C SER A 100 11.64 -13.87 0.81
N CYS A 101 11.66 -13.38 -0.44
CA CYS A 101 10.81 -12.31 -0.96
C CYS A 101 10.67 -12.45 -2.51
N ALA A 102 9.51 -12.21 -3.13
CA ALA A 102 9.24 -12.59 -4.54
C ALA A 102 9.89 -11.67 -5.59
N ALA A 103 10.47 -12.27 -6.64
CA ALA A 103 11.14 -11.61 -7.75
C ALA A 103 10.17 -11.27 -8.89
N ILE A 104 10.11 -10.01 -9.34
CA ILE A 104 9.90 -9.57 -10.75
C ILE A 104 9.55 -8.05 -10.82
N ASN A 105 10.59 -7.18 -10.85
CA ASN A 105 10.88 -6.28 -11.98
C ASN A 105 11.66 -4.98 -11.63
N THR A 106 12.92 -5.00 -12.08
CA THR A 106 13.80 -3.89 -12.50
C THR A 106 14.35 -2.93 -11.43
N PHE A 107 13.62 -2.67 -10.34
CA PHE A 107 14.15 -2.15 -9.07
C PHE A 107 13.39 -2.84 -7.94
N GLU A 108 14.05 -3.74 -7.21
CA GLU A 108 13.36 -4.57 -6.21
C GLU A 108 13.37 -3.88 -4.85
N TRP A 109 12.19 -3.72 -4.26
CA TRP A 109 12.10 -3.41 -2.84
C TRP A 109 12.73 -4.57 -2.07
N THR A 110 13.68 -4.27 -1.18
CA THR A 110 14.35 -5.28 -0.33
C THR A 110 13.40 -5.99 0.64
N ASP A 111 12.12 -5.64 0.59
CA ASP A 111 11.08 -6.04 1.51
C ASP A 111 10.11 -7.10 0.96
N GLY A 112 10.19 -7.44 -0.33
CA GLY A 112 9.42 -8.51 -0.99
C GLY A 112 7.92 -8.37 -1.08
N HIS A 113 7.37 -7.25 -0.61
CA HIS A 113 5.94 -7.06 -0.45
C HIS A 113 5.46 -5.76 -1.09
N THR A 114 6.33 -4.77 -1.16
CA THR A 114 6.06 -3.55 -1.89
C THR A 114 6.19 -3.83 -3.38
N THR A 115 5.12 -3.58 -4.12
CA THR A 115 5.07 -3.69 -5.58
C THR A 115 4.64 -2.35 -6.16
N GLY A 116 5.24 -1.99 -7.30
CA GLY A 116 4.96 -0.73 -8.01
C GLY A 116 5.88 0.44 -7.63
N THR A 117 5.84 1.47 -8.47
CA THR A 117 6.60 2.74 -8.37
C THR A 117 5.67 3.93 -8.08
N ALA A 118 4.43 3.67 -7.67
CA ALA A 118 3.46 4.71 -7.35
C ALA A 118 4.01 5.61 -6.24
N GLY A 119 4.13 6.91 -6.53
CA GLY A 119 4.73 7.89 -5.63
C GLY A 119 6.22 8.15 -5.86
N PHE A 120 6.87 7.45 -6.81
CA PHE A 120 8.20 7.82 -7.27
C PHE A 120 8.08 9.01 -8.21
N PHE A 121 8.87 10.04 -7.95
CA PHE A 121 8.99 11.19 -8.82
C PHE A 121 10.45 11.33 -9.22
N TRP A 122 10.74 11.08 -10.50
CA TRP A 122 12.08 11.24 -11.05
C TRP A 122 12.19 12.63 -11.70
N PRO A 123 13.12 13.48 -11.28
CA PRO A 123 13.26 14.81 -11.82
C PRO A 123 14.09 14.77 -13.11
N GLY A 124 13.73 15.61 -14.08
CA GLY A 124 14.57 15.83 -15.27
C GLY A 124 14.83 14.55 -16.07
N ALA A 125 16.10 14.17 -16.17
CA ALA A 125 16.57 13.03 -16.96
C ALA A 125 16.64 11.71 -16.16
N GLU A 126 16.27 11.72 -14.88
CA GLU A 126 16.36 10.52 -14.06
C GLU A 126 15.23 9.51 -14.34
N PRO A 127 15.47 8.21 -14.13
CA PRO A 127 16.79 7.61 -13.91
C PRO A 127 17.60 7.58 -15.21
N ASN A 128 18.86 8.00 -15.15
CA ASN A 128 19.68 8.26 -16.34
C ASN A 128 20.68 7.12 -16.65
N ALA A 129 20.91 6.19 -15.71
CA ALA A 129 21.85 5.08 -15.81
C ALA A 129 23.28 5.50 -16.21
N PHE A 130 23.80 6.60 -15.63
CA PHE A 130 25.09 7.14 -16.01
C PHE A 130 26.23 6.16 -15.67
N VAL A 131 27.16 5.96 -16.62
CA VAL A 131 28.29 5.04 -16.47
C VAL A 131 29.56 5.82 -16.20
N TYR A 132 30.25 5.49 -15.10
CA TYR A 132 31.50 6.15 -14.71
C TYR A 132 32.62 5.16 -14.43
N GLY A 133 33.54 5.00 -15.38
CA GLY A 133 34.78 4.23 -15.20
C GLY A 133 34.59 2.90 -14.48
N SER A 134 35.40 2.65 -13.44
CA SER A 134 35.31 1.43 -12.62
C SER A 134 34.10 1.39 -11.68
N TRP A 135 33.35 2.48 -11.56
CA TRP A 135 32.15 2.53 -10.73
C TRP A 135 30.95 1.84 -11.39
N GLY A 136 31.03 1.60 -12.70
CA GLY A 136 29.96 0.95 -13.45
C GLY A 136 28.81 1.89 -13.72
N VAL A 137 27.59 1.34 -13.73
CA VAL A 137 26.33 2.06 -13.99
C VAL A 137 25.68 2.48 -12.68
N GLN A 138 25.00 3.62 -12.67
CA GLN A 138 24.08 3.96 -11.59
C GLN A 138 22.91 2.95 -11.56
N SER A 139 22.82 2.15 -10.50
CA SER A 139 21.87 1.03 -10.41
C SER A 139 21.19 0.90 -9.05
N CYS A 140 21.38 1.87 -8.17
CA CYS A 140 20.72 1.94 -6.87
C CYS A 140 19.89 3.22 -6.76
N ILE A 141 18.69 3.14 -6.20
CA ILE A 141 17.81 4.31 -6.05
C ILE A 141 18.13 5.09 -4.77
N VAL A 142 18.13 6.41 -4.87
CA VAL A 142 18.21 7.33 -3.73
C VAL A 142 17.07 8.32 -3.78
N MET A 143 16.67 8.83 -2.62
CA MET A 143 15.67 9.90 -2.52
C MET A 143 16.34 11.18 -2.05
N HIS A 144 16.12 12.26 -2.79
CA HIS A 144 16.57 13.59 -2.47
C HIS A 144 15.70 14.21 -1.39
N ILE A 145 16.29 14.44 -0.21
CA ILE A 145 15.63 15.13 0.90
C ILE A 145 16.28 16.50 1.06
N SER A 146 15.48 17.55 0.93
CA SER A 146 15.90 18.92 1.24
C SER A 146 15.69 19.24 2.73
N VAL A 147 16.35 20.30 3.20
CA VAL A 147 16.33 20.72 4.61
C VAL A 147 14.97 21.25 5.09
N ALA A 148 14.11 21.69 4.16
CA ALA A 148 12.79 22.22 4.44
C ALA A 148 11.92 22.20 3.17
N GLU A 149 10.59 22.29 3.36
CA GLU A 149 9.65 22.41 2.25
C GLU A 149 9.97 23.62 1.36
N GLY A 150 9.79 23.47 0.04
CA GLY A 150 10.08 24.50 -0.94
C GLY A 150 11.56 24.73 -1.25
N GLN A 151 12.48 24.09 -0.53
CA GLN A 151 13.90 24.09 -0.86
C GLN A 151 14.25 22.95 -1.80
N ALA A 152 15.10 23.23 -2.78
CA ALA A 152 15.69 22.19 -3.62
C ALA A 152 16.67 21.35 -2.80
N ALA A 153 16.75 20.07 -3.13
CA ALA A 153 17.80 19.18 -2.66
C ALA A 153 19.08 19.37 -3.50
N SER A 154 20.04 18.46 -3.34
CA SER A 154 21.23 18.41 -4.20
C SER A 154 20.86 18.48 -5.68
N TRP A 155 21.72 19.11 -6.48
CA TRP A 155 21.56 19.25 -7.93
C TRP A 155 20.33 20.06 -8.38
N GLY A 156 19.68 20.79 -7.46
CA GLY A 156 18.47 21.55 -7.78
C GLY A 156 17.21 20.69 -7.87
N TYR A 157 17.29 19.42 -7.46
CA TYR A 157 16.17 18.49 -7.56
C TYR A 157 15.08 18.77 -6.53
N PRO A 158 13.80 18.61 -6.88
CA PRO A 158 12.69 18.81 -5.94
C PRO A 158 12.79 17.90 -4.71
N HIS A 159 12.25 18.36 -3.59
CA HIS A 159 12.16 17.54 -2.38
C HIS A 159 11.38 16.24 -2.64
N GLY A 160 11.90 15.12 -2.16
CA GLY A 160 11.28 13.80 -2.27
C GLY A 160 11.44 13.15 -3.65
N SER A 161 12.18 13.77 -4.57
CA SER A 161 12.44 13.19 -5.88
C SER A 161 13.49 12.07 -5.80
N MET A 162 13.47 11.18 -6.78
CA MET A 162 14.34 10.02 -6.87
C MET A 162 15.52 10.29 -7.81
N ASP A 163 16.62 9.59 -7.60
CA ASP A 163 17.79 9.58 -8.47
C ASP A 163 18.41 8.18 -8.47
N ASP A 164 18.97 7.75 -9.60
CA ASP A 164 19.72 6.51 -9.65
C ASP A 164 21.19 6.85 -9.43
N GLU A 165 21.80 6.11 -8.52
CA GLU A 165 23.15 6.35 -8.07
C GLU A 165 23.97 5.07 -8.11
N TYR A 166 25.29 5.24 -8.14
CA TYR A 166 26.23 4.18 -7.84
C TYR A 166 25.95 3.57 -6.46
N CYS A 167 25.78 2.25 -6.41
CA CYS A 167 25.48 1.56 -5.18
C CYS A 167 26.55 1.73 -4.09
N GLN A 168 27.82 1.89 -4.49
CA GLN A 168 28.94 2.17 -3.59
C GLN A 168 29.03 3.64 -3.11
N GLN A 169 28.19 4.54 -3.60
CA GLN A 169 28.14 5.92 -3.10
C GLN A 169 27.66 5.93 -1.65
N THR A 170 28.29 6.77 -0.82
CA THR A 170 27.96 6.88 0.61
C THR A 170 26.93 7.97 0.86
N TRP A 171 25.88 7.62 1.60
CA TRP A 171 24.77 8.49 1.97
C TRP A 171 24.64 8.62 3.48
N ARG A 172 24.02 9.71 3.95
CA ARG A 172 23.93 10.03 5.39
C ARG A 172 22.75 9.37 6.10
N MET A 173 21.81 8.84 5.33
CA MET A 173 20.53 8.34 5.81
C MET A 173 20.08 7.19 4.92
N TYR A 174 19.29 6.29 5.49
CA TYR A 174 18.65 5.20 4.78
C TYR A 174 17.25 4.94 5.37
N ALA A 175 16.33 4.45 4.54
CA ALA A 175 14.99 4.09 4.97
C ALA A 175 14.81 2.58 4.93
N CYS A 176 14.19 2.02 5.97
CA CYS A 176 13.81 0.62 6.02
C CYS A 176 12.30 0.48 6.02
N GLY A 177 11.79 -0.56 5.35
CA GLY A 177 10.40 -0.96 5.36
C GLY A 177 10.23 -2.38 5.92
N LYS A 178 9.13 -2.64 6.66
CA LYS A 178 8.73 -4.00 7.05
C LYS A 178 7.22 -4.15 7.27
N ARG A 179 6.71 -5.38 7.29
CA ARG A 179 5.35 -5.68 7.78
C ARG A 179 5.28 -5.41 9.29
N PRO A 180 4.10 -5.01 9.81
CA PRO A 180 3.92 -4.96 11.24
C PRO A 180 4.00 -6.38 11.84
N SER A 181 4.68 -6.47 12.99
CA SER A 181 4.89 -7.70 13.78
C SER A 181 3.65 -8.12 14.54
#